data_AF-A0A1T5NH04-F1
#
_entry.id   AF-A0A1T5NH04-F1
#
_cell.length_a   1.000
_cell.length_b   1.000
_cell.length_c   1.000
_cell.angle_alpha   90.00
_cell.angle_beta   90.00
_cell.angle_gamma   90.00
#
_symmetry.space_group_name_H-M   'P 1'
#
loop_
_entity.id
_entity.type
_entity.pdbx_description
1 polymer ?
#
loop_
_entity_poly.entity_id
_entity_poly.type
_entity_poly.pdbx_seq_one_letter_code
_entity_poly.pdbx_strand_id
1 'polypeptide(L)'
;MIRHDWTLEEIKAIYNTPLLELVYRAASIHREYQDTAEVQVCTLLSIKTGGCPEDCAYCPQAARYNTDINVHGLLKKEDVMSYAQKAKEAGSTRFCMGAAWREVRDNRDFDRVLDMVKGVNELGMEVCCTLGMLNEDQAKKLADAGLFAYNHNLDTSRDHYEEIITTRTYDDRLQTLDNVRKAGVSVCCGGIIGLGESHEDRIAMLWTLSSLPSHPDSVPINALTRVKGTPLEHLPKVEFWDMVRMIATTRILMPKAMVRLSAGRAEMSMSDQALCFMAGANSIFTGEKLLTTGNPSFEEDHMMFELLGLKPREAFKAQEASCC
;
A
#
# COMPACT_ATOMS: atom_id res chain seq x y z
N MET A 1 -8.62 12.02 -20.56
CA MET A 1 -7.17 11.98 -20.85
C MET A 1 -6.43 11.96 -19.51
N ILE A 2 -5.44 11.10 -19.32
CA ILE A 2 -4.67 11.03 -18.06
C ILE A 2 -3.58 12.09 -18.08
N ARG A 3 -3.46 12.85 -16.99
CA ARG A 3 -2.48 13.92 -16.81
C ARG A 3 -1.36 13.49 -15.88
N HIS A 4 -0.15 13.97 -16.15
CA HIS A 4 1.07 13.78 -15.35
C HIS A 4 1.73 15.11 -14.98
N ASP A 5 1.11 16.23 -15.36
CA ASP A 5 1.64 17.60 -15.28
C ASP A 5 0.87 18.44 -14.24
N TRP A 6 0.36 17.79 -13.20
CA TRP A 6 -0.38 18.46 -12.15
C TRP A 6 0.51 19.48 -11.44
N THR A 7 0.00 20.69 -11.26
CA THR A 7 0.62 21.69 -10.38
C THR A 7 0.15 21.52 -8.94
N LEU A 8 0.92 22.01 -7.96
CA LEU A 8 0.52 21.99 -6.56
C LEU A 8 -0.78 22.79 -6.34
N GLU A 9 -0.94 23.90 -7.04
CA GLU A 9 -2.12 24.77 -6.98
C GLU A 9 -3.38 24.06 -7.49
N GLU A 10 -3.28 23.32 -8.60
CA GLU A 10 -4.39 22.52 -9.11
C GLU A 10 -4.79 21.41 -8.13
N ILE A 11 -3.81 20.69 -7.57
CA ILE A 11 -4.09 19.66 -6.57
C ILE A 11 -4.69 20.28 -5.32
N LYS A 12 -4.18 21.43 -4.87
CA LYS A 12 -4.72 22.17 -3.72
C LYS A 12 -6.16 22.60 -3.96
N ALA A 13 -6.50 23.04 -5.17
CA ALA A 13 -7.88 23.38 -5.55
C ALA A 13 -8.80 22.16 -5.53
N ILE A 14 -8.33 21.01 -6.04
CA ILE A 14 -9.07 19.74 -5.96
C ILE A 14 -9.26 19.33 -4.50
N TYR A 15 -8.16 19.25 -3.74
CA TYR A 15 -8.14 18.80 -2.36
C TYR A 15 -9.07 19.63 -1.47
N ASN A 16 -9.14 20.94 -1.67
CA ASN A 16 -9.98 21.85 -0.88
C ASN A 16 -11.42 21.99 -1.38
N THR A 17 -11.82 21.26 -2.42
CA THR A 17 -13.21 21.22 -2.88
C THR A 17 -14.12 20.77 -1.71
N PRO A 18 -15.34 21.33 -1.57
CA PRO A 18 -16.32 20.84 -0.59
C PRO A 18 -16.50 19.33 -0.69
N LEU A 19 -16.49 18.63 0.45
CA LEU A 19 -16.22 17.20 0.48
C LEU A 19 -17.18 16.36 -0.39
N LEU A 20 -18.48 16.69 -0.38
CA LEU A 20 -19.47 15.96 -1.18
C LEU A 20 -19.26 16.15 -2.68
N GLU A 21 -18.86 17.36 -3.11
CA GLU A 21 -18.52 17.64 -4.51
C GLU A 21 -17.24 16.92 -4.92
N LEU A 22 -16.25 16.89 -4.02
CA LEU A 22 -15.01 16.14 -4.23
C LEU A 22 -15.28 14.64 -4.41
N VAL A 23 -16.12 14.05 -3.55
CA VAL A 23 -16.52 12.65 -3.64
C VAL A 23 -17.32 12.38 -4.91
N TYR A 24 -18.26 13.25 -5.26
CA TYR A 24 -19.05 13.11 -6.49
C TYR A 24 -18.13 13.07 -7.73
N ARG A 25 -17.21 14.03 -7.84
CA ARG A 25 -16.22 14.07 -8.93
C ARG A 25 -15.34 12.83 -8.96
N ALA A 26 -14.86 12.37 -7.80
CA ALA A 26 -14.03 11.18 -7.71
C ALA A 26 -14.80 9.91 -8.11
N ALA A 27 -16.07 9.79 -7.70
CA ALA A 27 -16.96 8.69 -8.06
C ALA A 27 -17.23 8.65 -9.58
N SER A 28 -17.42 9.81 -10.21
CA SER A 28 -17.57 9.90 -11.66
C SER A 28 -16.32 9.41 -12.40
N ILE A 29 -15.13 9.84 -11.97
CA ILE A 29 -13.86 9.38 -12.54
C ILE A 29 -13.65 7.88 -12.26
N HIS A 30 -13.99 7.41 -11.06
CA HIS A 30 -13.88 6.00 -10.72
C HIS A 30 -14.70 5.13 -11.67
N ARG A 31 -15.94 5.53 -11.97
CA ARG A 31 -16.82 4.83 -12.91
C ARG A 31 -16.34 4.85 -14.36
N GLU A 32 -15.64 5.91 -14.77
CA GLU A 32 -15.08 6.01 -16.12
C GLU A 32 -13.87 5.07 -16.32
N TYR A 33 -13.05 4.88 -15.27
CA TYR A 33 -11.76 4.21 -15.39
C TYR A 33 -11.70 2.80 -14.76
N GLN A 34 -12.67 2.42 -13.94
CA GLN A 34 -12.66 1.18 -13.16
C GLN A 34 -14.01 0.46 -13.23
N ASP A 35 -14.00 -0.86 -13.08
CA ASP A 35 -15.22 -1.60 -12.75
C ASP A 35 -15.55 -1.34 -11.28
N THR A 36 -16.61 -0.58 -11.01
CA THR A 36 -16.97 -0.11 -9.67
C THR A 36 -17.42 -1.22 -8.73
N ALA A 37 -17.75 -2.40 -9.26
CA ALA A 37 -18.06 -3.57 -8.44
C ALA A 37 -16.80 -4.35 -8.04
N GLU A 38 -15.65 -4.12 -8.71
CA GLU A 38 -14.43 -4.86 -8.46
C GLU A 38 -13.52 -4.21 -7.42
N VAL A 39 -13.13 -5.00 -6.42
CA VAL A 39 -12.13 -4.61 -5.43
C VAL A 39 -10.94 -5.57 -5.50
N GLN A 40 -9.74 -5.02 -5.61
CA GLN A 40 -8.53 -5.83 -5.48
C GLN A 40 -8.31 -6.23 -4.02
N VAL A 41 -8.41 -7.53 -3.76
CA VAL A 41 -8.27 -8.15 -2.45
C VAL A 41 -6.84 -8.66 -2.28
N CYS A 42 -6.11 -8.09 -1.32
CA CYS A 42 -4.74 -8.48 -1.00
C CYS A 42 -4.65 -9.06 0.41
N THR A 43 -3.77 -10.02 0.63
CA THR A 43 -3.41 -10.49 1.98
C THR A 43 -1.94 -10.22 2.23
N LEU A 44 -1.60 -9.75 3.43
CA LEU A 44 -0.24 -9.34 3.78
C LEU A 44 0.30 -10.24 4.89
N LEU A 45 1.50 -10.79 4.69
CA LEU A 45 2.24 -11.56 5.68
C LEU A 45 3.58 -10.89 5.96
N SER A 46 3.89 -10.67 7.23
CA SER A 46 5.25 -10.33 7.65
C SER A 46 6.11 -11.59 7.64
N ILE A 47 6.96 -11.75 6.62
CA ILE A 47 7.86 -12.90 6.49
C ILE A 47 9.09 -12.76 7.39
N LYS A 48 9.39 -11.55 7.88
CA LYS A 48 10.40 -11.27 8.91
C LYS A 48 9.92 -10.06 9.73
N THR A 49 9.72 -10.24 11.03
CA THR A 49 9.14 -9.21 11.91
C THR A 49 10.14 -8.68 12.93
N GLY A 50 10.18 -7.36 13.11
CA GLY A 50 10.97 -6.68 14.14
C GLY A 50 12.47 -6.62 13.84
N GLY A 51 13.26 -6.00 14.71
CA GLY A 51 14.70 -5.83 14.50
C GLY A 51 15.05 -5.04 13.23
N CYS A 52 14.21 -4.10 12.82
CA CYS A 52 14.49 -3.21 11.69
C CYS A 52 15.49 -2.14 12.12
N PRO A 53 16.56 -1.87 11.36
CA PRO A 53 17.53 -0.82 11.71
C PRO A 53 17.01 0.60 11.41
N GLU A 54 15.93 0.72 10.65
CA GLU A 54 15.31 2.01 10.31
C GLU A 54 14.61 2.64 11.53
N ASP A 55 14.42 3.95 11.48
CA ASP A 55 13.87 4.73 12.59
C ASP A 55 12.53 5.41 12.34
N CYS A 56 11.71 4.85 11.45
CA CYS A 56 10.40 5.43 11.15
C CYS A 56 9.58 5.62 12.43
N ALA A 57 9.24 6.86 12.76
CA ALA A 57 8.59 7.24 14.03
C ALA A 57 7.22 6.57 14.26
N TYR A 58 6.58 6.08 13.21
CA TYR A 58 5.31 5.36 13.28
C TYR A 58 5.45 3.84 13.41
N CYS A 59 6.63 3.27 13.12
CA CYS A 59 6.74 1.84 12.83
C CYS A 59 7.05 1.04 14.10
N PRO A 60 6.20 0.08 14.49
CA PRO A 60 6.46 -0.73 15.67
C PRO A 60 7.56 -1.76 15.49
N GLN A 61 8.13 -1.90 14.28
CA GLN A 61 9.19 -2.87 13.99
C GLN A 61 10.60 -2.28 14.07
N ALA A 62 10.73 -0.97 14.24
CA ALA A 62 12.01 -0.29 14.42
C ALA A 62 12.66 -0.74 15.74
N ALA A 63 13.89 -1.26 15.65
CA ALA A 63 14.60 -1.86 16.79
C ALA A 63 14.90 -0.88 17.94
N ARG A 64 14.81 0.43 17.65
CA ARG A 64 15.06 1.50 18.63
C ARG A 64 13.87 1.80 19.54
N TYR A 65 12.68 1.24 19.25
CA TYR A 65 11.46 1.45 20.03
C TYR A 65 11.02 0.17 20.75
N ASN A 66 10.34 0.34 21.88
CA ASN A 66 9.84 -0.77 22.71
C ASN A 66 8.33 -0.91 22.54
N THR A 67 7.91 -1.79 21.62
CA THR A 67 6.52 -1.87 21.14
C THR A 67 5.86 -3.24 21.36
N ASP A 68 6.47 -4.07 22.21
CA ASP A 68 5.99 -5.41 22.60
C ASP A 68 5.66 -6.36 21.43
N ILE A 69 6.21 -6.11 20.24
CA ILE A 69 6.00 -6.96 19.07
C ILE A 69 6.70 -8.32 19.22
N ASN A 70 6.08 -9.37 18.69
CA ASN A 70 6.68 -10.69 18.63
C ASN A 70 7.71 -10.75 17.48
N VAL A 71 8.99 -10.60 17.81
CA VAL A 71 10.10 -10.62 16.86
C VAL A 71 10.36 -12.04 16.38
N HIS A 72 10.46 -12.23 15.07
CA HIS A 72 10.88 -13.49 14.48
C HIS A 72 11.75 -13.29 13.24
N GLY A 73 12.65 -14.24 13.01
CA GLY A 73 13.48 -14.29 11.81
C GLY A 73 12.67 -14.58 10.54
N LEU A 74 13.37 -14.65 9.41
CA LEU A 74 12.77 -14.98 8.13
C LEU A 74 12.09 -16.36 8.17
N LEU A 75 10.78 -16.40 7.93
CA LEU A 75 9.97 -17.61 7.92
C LEU A 75 10.49 -18.65 6.91
N LYS A 76 10.15 -19.92 7.14
CA LYS A 76 10.45 -20.97 6.16
C LYS A 76 9.53 -20.84 4.96
N LYS A 77 9.98 -21.29 3.79
CA LYS A 77 9.18 -21.24 2.56
C LYS A 77 7.86 -21.98 2.76
N GLU A 78 7.88 -23.13 3.39
CA GLU A 78 6.71 -23.99 3.61
C GLU A 78 5.63 -23.28 4.43
N ASP A 79 6.04 -22.51 5.45
CA ASP A 79 5.12 -21.71 6.26
C ASP A 79 4.47 -20.62 5.40
N VAL A 80 5.26 -19.89 4.61
CA VAL A 80 4.77 -18.85 3.69
C VAL A 80 3.79 -19.42 2.67
N MET A 81 4.11 -20.59 2.08
CA MET A 81 3.22 -21.28 1.15
C MET A 81 1.90 -21.69 1.79
N SER A 82 1.92 -22.18 3.03
CA SER A 82 0.72 -22.52 3.80
C SER A 82 -0.18 -21.30 4.02
N TYR A 83 0.41 -20.15 4.37
CA TYR A 83 -0.34 -18.89 4.51
C TYR A 83 -0.89 -18.39 3.17
N ALA A 84 -0.10 -18.46 2.10
CA ALA A 84 -0.53 -18.04 0.76
C ALA A 84 -1.70 -18.89 0.26
N GLN A 85 -1.65 -20.22 0.45
CA GLN A 85 -2.74 -21.13 0.09
C GLN A 85 -4.03 -20.79 0.85
N LYS A 86 -3.95 -20.54 2.17
CA LYS A 86 -5.11 -20.10 2.97
C LYS A 86 -5.67 -18.76 2.50
N ALA A 87 -4.80 -17.81 2.15
CA ALA A 87 -5.22 -16.52 1.62
C ALA A 87 -5.95 -16.66 0.27
N LYS A 88 -5.46 -17.54 -0.61
CA LYS A 88 -6.12 -17.88 -1.88
C LYS A 88 -7.51 -18.47 -1.66
N GLU A 89 -7.62 -19.44 -0.75
CA GLU A 89 -8.89 -20.07 -0.38
C GLU A 89 -9.89 -19.07 0.22
N ALA A 90 -9.40 -18.05 0.91
CA ALA A 90 -10.18 -16.94 1.43
C ALA A 90 -10.53 -15.86 0.37
N GLY A 91 -10.20 -16.09 -0.92
CA GLY A 91 -10.55 -15.19 -2.02
C GLY A 91 -9.56 -14.06 -2.28
N SER A 92 -8.38 -14.08 -1.66
CA SER A 92 -7.31 -13.13 -1.96
C SER A 92 -6.74 -13.38 -3.34
N THR A 93 -6.52 -12.32 -4.12
CA THR A 93 -5.94 -12.43 -5.47
C THR A 93 -4.50 -11.99 -5.55
N ARG A 94 -4.00 -11.30 -4.50
CA ARG A 94 -2.60 -10.93 -4.34
C ARG A 94 -2.09 -11.24 -2.95
N PHE A 95 -0.98 -11.95 -2.88
CA PHE A 95 -0.27 -12.21 -1.62
C PHE A 95 0.96 -11.31 -1.50
N CYS A 96 1.01 -10.53 -0.43
CA CYS A 96 2.04 -9.55 -0.16
C CYS A 96 2.96 -10.04 0.96
N MET A 97 4.27 -10.02 0.75
CA MET A 97 5.28 -10.39 1.73
C MET A 97 6.05 -9.16 2.18
N GLY A 98 6.04 -8.89 3.48
CA GLY A 98 6.80 -7.80 4.09
C GLY A 98 7.96 -8.30 4.95
N ALA A 99 9.12 -7.66 4.83
CA ALA A 99 10.27 -7.93 5.68
C ALA A 99 10.74 -6.64 6.36
N ALA A 100 11.01 -6.73 7.67
CA ALA A 100 11.59 -5.64 8.45
C ALA A 100 13.08 -5.43 8.14
N TRP A 101 13.40 -5.11 6.89
CA TRP A 101 14.74 -4.77 6.41
C TRP A 101 14.79 -3.30 5.98
N ARG A 102 15.98 -2.71 6.07
CA ARG A 102 16.27 -1.41 5.43
C ARG A 102 16.32 -1.56 3.92
N GLU A 103 17.06 -2.56 3.47
CA GLU A 103 17.39 -2.82 2.07
C GLU A 103 17.57 -4.32 1.84
N VAL A 104 17.39 -4.72 0.58
CA VAL A 104 17.73 -6.06 0.12
C VAL A 104 19.25 -6.19 0.04
N ARG A 105 19.77 -7.33 0.50
CA ARG A 105 21.18 -7.70 0.37
C ARG A 105 21.28 -9.04 -0.36
N ASP A 106 22.20 -9.13 -1.32
CA ASP A 106 22.45 -10.37 -2.04
C ASP A 106 23.08 -11.41 -1.11
N ASN A 107 22.23 -12.26 -0.53
CA ASN A 107 22.58 -13.29 0.41
C ASN A 107 21.53 -14.42 0.40
N ARG A 108 21.76 -15.44 1.23
CA ARG A 108 20.87 -16.61 1.33
C ARG A 108 19.43 -16.28 1.75
N ASP A 109 19.22 -15.20 2.50
CA ASP A 109 17.86 -14.78 2.88
C ASP A 109 17.12 -14.19 1.68
N PHE A 110 17.80 -13.41 0.83
CA PHE A 110 17.20 -12.94 -0.41
C PHE A 110 16.93 -14.09 -1.38
N ASP A 111 17.85 -15.06 -1.51
CA ASP A 111 17.63 -16.27 -2.32
C ASP A 111 16.36 -17.02 -1.88
N ARG A 112 16.16 -17.16 -0.56
CA ARG A 112 14.94 -17.76 0.00
C ARG A 112 13.69 -16.95 -0.32
N VAL A 113 13.76 -15.62 -0.33
CA VAL A 113 12.63 -14.77 -0.75
C VAL A 113 12.31 -14.97 -2.23
N LEU A 114 13.31 -15.09 -3.10
CA LEU A 114 13.09 -15.41 -4.52
C LEU A 114 12.36 -16.76 -4.67
N ASP A 115 12.72 -17.77 -3.87
CA ASP A 115 12.04 -19.06 -3.86
C ASP A 115 10.61 -19.00 -3.32
N MET A 116 10.32 -18.10 -2.38
CA MET A 116 8.96 -17.81 -1.91
C MET A 116 8.15 -17.12 -3.01
N VAL A 117 8.73 -16.14 -3.71
CA VAL A 117 8.06 -15.43 -4.81
C VAL A 117 7.66 -16.42 -5.91
N LYS A 118 8.57 -17.29 -6.35
CA LYS A 118 8.26 -18.34 -7.33
C LYS A 118 7.12 -19.24 -6.85
N GLY A 119 7.20 -19.71 -5.61
CA GLY A 119 6.19 -20.61 -5.05
C GLY A 119 4.79 -19.98 -5.01
N VAL A 120 4.68 -18.72 -4.58
CA VAL A 120 3.38 -18.02 -4.53
C VAL A 120 2.86 -17.74 -5.95
N ASN A 121 3.75 -17.40 -6.90
CA ASN A 121 3.36 -17.20 -8.30
C ASN A 121 2.80 -18.50 -8.91
N GLU A 122 3.42 -19.65 -8.63
CA GLU A 122 2.95 -20.99 -9.04
C GLU A 122 1.57 -21.35 -8.47
N LEU A 123 1.13 -20.72 -7.38
CA LEU A 123 -0.25 -20.85 -6.89
C LEU A 123 -1.26 -20.10 -7.76
N GLY A 124 -0.85 -19.36 -8.79
CA GLY A 124 -1.72 -18.53 -9.62
C GLY A 124 -2.23 -17.29 -8.88
N MET A 125 -1.47 -16.77 -7.92
CA MET A 125 -1.73 -15.50 -7.25
C MET A 125 -0.73 -14.43 -7.72
N GLU A 126 -1.15 -13.17 -7.73
CA GLU A 126 -0.19 -12.07 -7.85
C GLU A 126 0.70 -12.04 -6.60
N VAL A 127 2.01 -11.89 -6.80
CA VAL A 127 2.97 -11.79 -5.69
C VAL A 127 3.45 -10.35 -5.53
N CYS A 128 3.42 -9.85 -4.30
CA CYS A 128 3.95 -8.53 -3.98
C CYS A 128 4.95 -8.60 -2.83
N CYS A 129 5.96 -7.73 -2.87
CA CYS A 129 7.00 -7.67 -1.84
C CYS A 129 7.17 -6.24 -1.32
N THR A 130 7.50 -6.09 -0.05
CA THR A 130 8.05 -4.87 0.56
C THR A 130 9.24 -5.25 1.42
N LEU A 131 10.45 -5.07 0.88
CA LEU A 131 11.71 -5.57 1.45
C LEU A 131 12.70 -4.44 1.72
N GLY A 132 12.23 -3.19 1.71
CA GLY A 132 13.06 -1.99 1.82
C GLY A 132 13.53 -1.45 0.47
N MET A 133 14.72 -0.87 0.43
CA MET A 133 15.37 -0.39 -0.79
C MET A 133 15.98 -1.54 -1.60
N LEU A 134 16.06 -1.37 -2.92
CA LEU A 134 16.63 -2.35 -3.85
C LEU A 134 17.39 -1.65 -4.98
N ASN A 135 18.42 -2.29 -5.48
CA ASN A 135 19.09 -1.89 -6.72
C ASN A 135 18.42 -2.55 -7.96
N GLU A 136 18.82 -2.12 -9.16
CA GLU A 136 18.25 -2.62 -10.42
C GLU A 136 18.40 -4.13 -10.61
N ASP A 137 19.56 -4.71 -10.24
CA ASP A 137 19.80 -6.15 -10.35
C ASP A 137 18.89 -6.97 -9.43
N GLN A 138 18.65 -6.50 -8.20
CA GLN A 138 17.73 -7.12 -7.24
C GLN A 138 16.28 -6.99 -7.70
N ALA A 139 15.91 -5.85 -8.30
CA ALA A 139 14.61 -5.65 -8.93
C ALA A 139 14.38 -6.69 -10.02
N LYS A 140 15.38 -6.88 -10.88
CA LYS A 140 15.34 -7.84 -11.98
C LYS A 140 15.26 -9.28 -11.48
N LYS A 141 16.04 -9.66 -10.48
CA LYS A 141 15.95 -11.01 -9.86
C LYS A 141 14.55 -11.29 -9.31
N LEU A 142 13.90 -10.30 -8.70
CA LEU A 142 12.52 -10.42 -8.22
C LEU A 142 11.53 -10.56 -9.40
N ALA A 143 11.69 -9.75 -10.45
CA ALA A 143 10.89 -9.84 -11.67
C ALA A 143 11.01 -11.23 -12.32
N ASP A 144 12.24 -11.71 -12.50
CA ASP A 144 12.55 -13.04 -13.07
C ASP A 144 11.99 -14.19 -12.20
N ALA A 145 11.85 -13.97 -10.89
CA ALA A 145 11.21 -14.91 -9.97
C ALA A 145 9.67 -14.88 -10.05
N GLY A 146 9.07 -13.93 -10.78
CA GLY A 146 7.63 -13.80 -10.94
C GLY A 146 6.98 -12.76 -10.01
N LEU A 147 7.74 -11.79 -9.48
CA LEU A 147 7.16 -10.72 -8.67
C LEU A 147 6.25 -9.83 -9.52
N PHE A 148 4.99 -9.69 -9.11
CA PHE A 148 4.01 -8.86 -9.82
C PHE A 148 4.11 -7.38 -9.43
N ALA A 149 4.25 -7.10 -8.13
CA ALA A 149 4.31 -5.74 -7.60
C ALA A 149 5.36 -5.55 -6.51
N TYR A 150 5.91 -4.35 -6.39
CA TYR A 150 6.79 -3.97 -5.29
C TYR A 150 6.21 -2.78 -4.54
N ASN A 151 6.04 -2.90 -3.23
CA ASN A 151 5.58 -1.81 -2.38
C ASN A 151 6.75 -1.00 -1.82
N HIS A 152 6.71 0.31 -2.08
CA HIS A 152 7.73 1.24 -1.61
C HIS A 152 7.13 2.65 -1.45
N ASN A 153 6.48 2.92 -0.32
CA ASN A 153 5.82 4.21 -0.01
C ASN A 153 6.75 5.43 0.06
N LEU A 154 6.18 6.62 -0.10
CA LEU A 154 6.83 7.90 0.21
C LEU A 154 6.48 8.41 1.62
N ASP A 155 5.49 7.80 2.26
CA ASP A 155 5.00 8.07 3.61
C ASP A 155 4.35 9.45 3.80
N THR A 156 5.04 10.54 3.44
CA THR A 156 4.57 11.94 3.54
C THR A 156 5.20 12.81 2.43
N SER A 157 5.15 14.14 2.56
CA SER A 157 5.86 15.09 1.71
C SER A 157 7.38 14.97 1.85
N ARG A 158 8.12 15.54 0.91
CA ARG A 158 9.58 15.65 1.03
C ARG A 158 9.99 16.50 2.24
N ASP A 159 9.30 17.61 2.45
CA ASP A 159 9.65 18.60 3.48
C ASP A 159 9.37 18.10 4.90
N HIS A 160 8.41 17.18 5.07
CA HIS A 160 8.07 16.57 6.36
C HIS A 160 8.76 15.21 6.58
N TYR A 161 9.52 14.69 5.60
CA TYR A 161 10.06 13.33 5.68
C TYR A 161 11.07 13.15 6.83
N GLU A 162 11.97 14.12 7.01
CA GLU A 162 13.04 14.06 8.02
C GLU A 162 12.53 14.14 9.46
N GLU A 163 11.31 14.66 9.67
CA GLU A 163 10.65 14.65 10.99
C GLU A 163 10.19 13.23 11.39
N ILE A 164 10.00 12.35 10.40
CA ILE A 164 9.43 11.02 10.59
C ILE A 164 10.50 9.92 10.45
N ILE A 165 11.42 10.06 9.50
CA ILE A 165 12.45 9.07 9.15
C ILE A 165 13.76 9.78 8.86
N THR A 166 14.85 9.35 9.51
CA THR A 166 16.20 9.92 9.31
C THR A 166 17.22 8.92 8.76
N THR A 167 16.94 7.62 8.85
CA THR A 167 17.88 6.55 8.40
C THR A 167 17.95 6.35 6.88
N ARG A 168 17.14 7.09 6.11
CA ARG A 168 17.08 7.09 4.65
C ARG A 168 16.54 8.41 4.15
N THR A 169 16.90 8.79 2.92
CA THR A 169 16.43 10.03 2.30
C THR A 169 15.17 9.79 1.47
N TYR A 170 14.44 10.87 1.16
CA TYR A 170 13.31 10.82 0.23
C TYR A 170 13.75 10.38 -1.18
N ASP A 171 14.96 10.76 -1.62
CA ASP A 171 15.49 10.39 -2.93
C ASP A 171 15.86 8.91 -3.03
N ASP A 172 16.32 8.28 -1.93
CA ASP A 172 16.53 6.83 -1.89
C ASP A 172 15.24 6.07 -2.22
N ARG A 173 14.10 6.60 -1.76
CA ARG A 173 12.76 6.04 -2.05
C ARG A 173 12.45 6.15 -3.53
N LEU A 174 12.64 7.34 -4.11
CA LEU A 174 12.39 7.58 -5.53
C LEU A 174 13.29 6.74 -6.43
N GLN A 175 14.57 6.58 -6.07
CA GLN A 175 15.51 5.74 -6.81
C GLN A 175 15.08 4.26 -6.79
N THR A 176 14.57 3.78 -5.65
CA THR A 176 14.03 2.42 -5.59
C THR A 176 12.81 2.26 -6.50
N LEU A 177 11.90 3.23 -6.55
CA LEU A 177 10.74 3.20 -7.46
C LEU A 177 11.17 3.18 -8.94
N ASP A 178 12.23 3.89 -9.29
CA ASP A 178 12.82 3.87 -10.63
C ASP A 178 13.40 2.48 -10.97
N ASN A 179 14.14 1.87 -10.04
CA ASN A 179 14.69 0.52 -10.22
C ASN A 179 13.58 -0.53 -10.42
N VAL A 180 12.49 -0.45 -9.65
CA VAL A 180 11.32 -1.32 -9.80
C VAL A 180 10.68 -1.17 -11.18
N ARG A 181 10.51 0.08 -11.66
CA ARG A 181 9.96 0.33 -13.01
C ARG A 181 10.83 -0.23 -14.11
N LYS A 182 12.15 -0.03 -14.04
CA LYS A 182 13.10 -0.54 -15.04
C LYS A 182 13.07 -2.06 -15.16
N ALA A 183 12.77 -2.75 -14.06
CA ALA A 183 12.59 -4.20 -14.04
C ALA A 183 11.20 -4.67 -14.55
N GLY A 184 10.31 -3.74 -14.95
CA GLY A 184 8.97 -4.09 -15.43
C GLY A 184 8.00 -4.56 -14.34
N VAL A 185 8.32 -4.31 -13.06
CA VAL A 185 7.48 -4.68 -11.92
C VAL A 185 6.49 -3.57 -11.61
N SER A 186 5.24 -3.92 -11.29
CA SER A 186 4.21 -2.93 -10.95
C SER A 186 4.60 -2.16 -9.68
N VAL A 187 4.39 -0.85 -9.69
CA VAL A 187 4.72 0.02 -8.56
C VAL A 187 3.53 0.15 -7.61
N CYS A 188 3.74 -0.19 -6.34
CA CYS A 188 2.80 0.10 -5.26
C CYS A 188 3.38 1.16 -4.33
N CYS A 189 2.90 2.41 -4.42
CA CYS A 189 3.50 3.53 -3.69
C CYS A 189 2.43 4.51 -3.22
N GLY A 190 2.42 4.81 -1.93
CA GLY A 190 1.51 5.77 -1.31
C GLY A 190 2.09 6.33 -0.01
N GLY A 191 1.25 6.57 0.99
CA GLY A 191 1.70 7.13 2.26
C GLY A 191 0.74 6.97 3.43
N ILE A 192 1.00 7.72 4.49
CA ILE A 192 0.33 7.62 5.80
C ILE A 192 -0.18 9.00 6.19
N ILE A 193 -1.44 9.04 6.61
CA ILE A 193 -2.14 10.22 7.09
C ILE A 193 -2.10 10.24 8.61
N GLY A 194 -1.85 11.41 9.20
CA GLY A 194 -1.82 11.62 10.65
C GLY A 194 -0.47 11.36 11.32
N LEU A 195 0.62 11.46 10.56
CA LEU A 195 2.01 11.48 11.07
C LEU A 195 2.36 12.78 11.82
N GLY A 196 1.48 13.78 11.80
CA GLY A 196 1.76 15.15 12.27
C GLY A 196 1.94 16.12 11.10
N GLU A 197 1.74 15.64 9.88
CA GLU A 197 1.85 16.40 8.63
C GLU A 197 0.68 17.36 8.44
N SER A 198 0.93 18.44 7.71
CA SER A 198 -0.10 19.41 7.30
C SER A 198 -0.91 18.92 6.08
N HIS A 199 -1.99 19.63 5.75
CA HIS A 199 -2.71 19.35 4.50
C HIS A 199 -1.85 19.65 3.27
N GLU A 200 -1.00 20.67 3.34
CA GLU A 200 0.00 20.99 2.33
C GLU A 200 0.98 19.81 2.10
N ASP A 201 1.39 19.12 3.17
CA ASP A 201 2.26 17.95 3.05
C ASP A 201 1.56 16.79 2.34
N ARG A 202 0.28 16.54 2.66
CA ARG A 202 -0.54 15.54 1.97
C ARG A 202 -0.67 15.85 0.48
N ILE A 203 -0.92 17.11 0.15
CA ILE A 203 -1.00 17.61 -1.24
C ILE A 203 0.35 17.41 -1.94
N ALA A 204 1.46 17.77 -1.31
CA ALA A 204 2.80 17.63 -1.86
C ALA A 204 3.17 16.16 -2.10
N MET A 205 2.79 15.24 -1.21
CA MET A 205 2.95 13.81 -1.43
C MET A 205 2.18 13.33 -2.67
N LEU A 206 0.90 13.72 -2.81
CA LEU A 206 0.10 13.37 -3.98
C LEU A 206 0.64 13.99 -5.27
N TRP A 207 1.19 15.21 -5.19
CA TRP A 207 1.89 15.84 -6.29
C TRP A 207 3.09 15.02 -6.74
N THR A 208 3.96 14.59 -5.81
CA THR A 208 5.09 13.73 -6.14
C THR A 208 4.63 12.44 -6.83
N LEU A 209 3.64 11.74 -6.26
CA LEU A 209 3.14 10.47 -6.81
C LEU A 209 2.55 10.62 -8.21
N SER A 210 1.78 11.69 -8.45
CA SER A 210 1.17 11.98 -9.74
C SER A 210 2.15 12.57 -10.77
N SER A 211 3.29 13.09 -10.33
CA SER A 211 4.34 13.63 -11.21
C SER A 211 5.45 12.62 -11.54
N LEU A 212 5.36 11.39 -11.04
CA LEU A 212 6.29 10.32 -11.43
C LEU A 212 6.19 10.02 -12.95
N PRO A 213 7.25 9.50 -13.59
CA PRO A 213 7.24 9.18 -15.03
C PRO A 213 6.05 8.29 -15.46
N SER A 214 5.61 7.42 -14.55
CA SER A 214 4.29 6.80 -14.60
C SER A 214 3.67 6.84 -13.21
N HIS A 215 2.36 7.03 -13.14
CA HIS A 215 1.63 6.88 -11.88
C HIS A 215 1.87 5.47 -11.29
N PRO A 216 1.92 5.31 -9.96
CA PRO A 216 1.90 4.00 -9.34
C PRO A 216 0.67 3.19 -9.78
N ASP A 217 0.84 1.89 -10.04
CA ASP A 217 -0.25 0.98 -10.36
C ASP A 217 -1.19 0.78 -9.17
N SER A 218 -0.65 0.88 -7.95
CA SER A 218 -1.43 0.90 -6.72
C SER A 218 -0.95 2.01 -5.78
N VAL A 219 -1.90 2.77 -5.24
CA VAL A 219 -1.65 3.87 -4.30
C VAL A 219 -2.33 3.55 -2.97
N PRO A 220 -1.60 2.98 -1.99
CA PRO A 220 -2.13 2.77 -0.65
C PRO A 220 -2.22 4.08 0.15
N ILE A 221 -3.40 4.35 0.67
CA ILE A 221 -3.66 5.45 1.61
C ILE A 221 -3.91 4.83 2.98
N ASN A 222 -2.95 5.04 3.89
CA ASN A 222 -2.97 4.49 5.25
C ASN A 222 -3.33 5.59 6.24
N ALA A 223 -4.06 5.26 7.29
CA ALA A 223 -4.09 6.08 8.51
C ALA A 223 -2.98 5.62 9.46
N LEU A 224 -2.39 6.56 10.20
CA LEU A 224 -1.45 6.25 11.27
C LEU A 224 -2.10 5.27 12.25
N THR A 225 -1.45 4.13 12.46
CA THR A 225 -1.78 3.24 13.57
C THR A 225 -0.90 3.60 14.75
N ARG A 226 -1.49 4.15 15.80
CA ARG A 226 -0.80 4.59 17.02
C ARG A 226 -0.42 3.38 17.85
N VAL A 227 0.83 2.95 17.76
CA VAL A 227 1.32 1.79 18.51
C VAL A 227 2.09 2.25 19.73
N LYS A 228 1.74 1.69 20.89
CA LYS A 228 2.41 1.99 22.15
C LYS A 228 3.93 1.83 22.02
N GLY A 229 4.69 2.80 22.53
CA GLY A 229 6.15 2.84 22.50
C GLY A 229 6.76 3.41 21.23
N THR A 230 5.97 3.72 20.20
CA THR A 230 6.42 4.52 19.05
C THR A 230 6.36 6.01 19.40
N PRO A 231 7.24 6.87 18.85
CA PRO A 231 7.17 8.32 19.07
C PRO A 231 5.82 8.96 18.76
N LEU A 232 5.04 8.38 17.84
CA LEU A 232 3.75 8.92 17.41
C LEU A 232 2.55 8.30 18.15
N GLU A 233 2.77 7.54 19.23
CA GLU A 233 1.71 6.82 19.95
C GLU A 233 0.60 7.72 20.50
N HIS A 234 0.89 9.01 20.74
CA HIS A 234 -0.03 9.96 21.36
C HIS A 234 -0.72 10.90 20.37
N LEU A 235 -0.42 10.79 19.07
CA LEU A 235 -1.08 11.62 18.06
C LEU A 235 -2.61 11.33 18.01
N PRO A 236 -3.43 12.33 17.64
CA PRO A 236 -4.86 12.15 17.53
C PRO A 236 -5.23 11.10 16.48
N LYS A 237 -6.46 10.57 16.58
CA LYS A 237 -7.01 9.71 15.52
C LYS A 237 -7.10 10.52 14.24
N VAL A 238 -6.78 9.88 13.11
CA VAL A 238 -7.10 10.44 11.80
C VAL A 238 -8.61 10.51 11.66
N GLU A 239 -9.13 11.71 11.45
CA GLU A 239 -10.53 11.90 11.15
C GLU A 239 -10.87 11.20 9.84
N PHE A 240 -11.97 10.44 9.86
CA PHE A 240 -12.39 9.67 8.69
C PHE A 240 -12.59 10.55 7.44
N TRP A 241 -13.02 11.80 7.61
CA TRP A 241 -13.19 12.75 6.51
C TRP A 241 -11.89 13.07 5.76
N ASP A 242 -10.74 13.04 6.46
CA ASP A 242 -9.43 13.22 5.84
C ASP A 242 -9.08 12.01 4.95
N MET A 243 -9.43 10.81 5.39
CA MET A 243 -9.25 9.59 4.60
C MET A 243 -10.08 9.64 3.31
N VAL A 244 -11.37 10.02 3.42
CA VAL A 244 -12.24 10.19 2.23
C VAL A 244 -11.68 11.24 1.28
N ARG A 245 -11.25 12.39 1.81
CA ARG A 245 -10.66 13.47 1.01
C ARG A 245 -9.39 13.03 0.28
N MET A 246 -8.52 12.29 0.98
CA MET A 246 -7.29 11.74 0.40
C MET A 246 -7.59 10.73 -0.70
N ILE A 247 -8.52 9.80 -0.47
CA ILE A 247 -8.92 8.79 -1.46
C ILE A 247 -9.52 9.46 -2.70
N ALA A 248 -10.46 10.39 -2.50
CA ALA A 248 -11.12 11.10 -3.59
C ALA A 248 -10.12 11.91 -4.42
N THR A 249 -9.23 12.65 -3.76
CA THR A 249 -8.16 13.40 -4.45
C THR A 249 -7.24 12.45 -5.22
N THR A 250 -6.81 11.36 -4.60
CA THR A 250 -5.96 10.33 -5.24
C THR A 250 -6.61 9.76 -6.50
N ARG A 251 -7.90 9.40 -6.43
CA ARG A 251 -8.67 8.88 -7.58
C ARG A 251 -8.73 9.89 -8.73
N ILE A 252 -8.94 11.17 -8.44
CA ILE A 252 -8.99 12.23 -9.46
C ILE A 252 -7.64 12.39 -10.15
N LEU A 253 -6.53 12.39 -9.40
CA LEU A 253 -5.19 12.62 -9.94
C LEU A 253 -4.66 11.41 -10.71
N MET A 254 -4.97 10.20 -10.24
CA MET A 254 -4.44 8.95 -10.79
C MET A 254 -5.58 7.98 -11.17
N PRO A 255 -6.37 8.27 -12.22
CA PRO A 255 -7.63 7.55 -12.50
C PRO A 255 -7.49 6.04 -12.73
N LYS A 256 -6.35 5.58 -13.25
CA LYS A 256 -6.08 4.15 -13.51
C LYS A 256 -5.55 3.37 -12.30
N ALA A 257 -5.04 4.04 -11.28
CA ALA A 257 -4.42 3.38 -10.14
C ALA A 257 -5.45 2.59 -9.30
N MET A 258 -5.00 1.49 -8.70
CA MET A 258 -5.72 0.83 -7.61
C MET A 258 -5.50 1.64 -6.33
N VAL A 259 -6.51 2.42 -5.93
CA VAL A 259 -6.45 3.22 -4.70
C VAL A 259 -6.81 2.30 -3.54
N ARG A 260 -5.82 1.96 -2.73
CA ARG A 260 -5.98 0.97 -1.66
C ARG A 260 -6.31 1.65 -0.34
N LEU A 261 -7.46 1.31 0.22
CA LEU A 261 -7.80 1.58 1.61
C LEU A 261 -7.12 0.51 2.46
N SER A 262 -6.02 0.85 3.13
CA SER A 262 -5.15 -0.11 3.82
C SER A 262 -5.17 0.04 5.35
N ALA A 263 -4.09 0.49 5.98
CA ALA A 263 -4.04 0.57 7.45
C ALA A 263 -5.04 1.61 8.00
N GLY A 264 -5.65 1.29 9.14
CA GLY A 264 -6.69 2.11 9.78
C GLY A 264 -8.12 1.61 9.61
N ARG A 265 -8.37 0.64 8.70
CA ARG A 265 -9.71 0.06 8.48
C ARG A 265 -10.35 -0.52 9.74
N ALA A 266 -9.55 -1.09 10.64
CA ALA A 266 -10.05 -1.66 11.90
C ALA A 266 -10.74 -0.62 12.80
N GLU A 267 -10.48 0.68 12.59
CA GLU A 267 -11.11 1.76 13.34
C GLU A 267 -12.22 2.49 12.55
N MET A 268 -12.61 1.96 11.39
CA MET A 268 -13.65 2.52 10.51
C MET A 268 -14.93 1.70 10.61
N SER A 269 -16.06 2.38 10.68
CA SER A 269 -17.36 1.72 10.55
C SER A 269 -17.59 1.23 9.11
N MET A 270 -18.56 0.34 8.92
CA MET A 270 -18.95 -0.11 7.58
C MET A 270 -19.39 1.06 6.68
N SER A 271 -20.10 2.05 7.22
CA SER A 271 -20.50 3.26 6.48
C SER A 271 -19.31 4.13 6.07
N ASP A 272 -18.28 4.21 6.91
CA ASP A 272 -17.05 4.93 6.60
C ASP A 272 -16.35 4.27 5.40
N GLN A 273 -16.19 2.95 5.46
CA GLN A 273 -15.58 2.18 4.38
C GLN A 273 -16.40 2.27 3.08
N ALA A 274 -17.74 2.20 3.17
CA ALA A 274 -18.62 2.38 2.02
C ALA A 274 -18.43 3.73 1.32
N LEU A 275 -18.29 4.82 2.09
CA LEU A 275 -18.02 6.14 1.54
C LEU A 275 -16.59 6.24 0.96
N CYS A 276 -15.60 5.54 1.53
CA CYS A 276 -14.28 5.40 0.91
C CYS A 276 -14.33 4.68 -0.45
N PHE A 277 -15.11 3.60 -0.58
CA PHE A 277 -15.33 2.94 -1.88
C PHE A 277 -16.03 3.87 -2.87
N MET A 278 -17.07 4.60 -2.43
CA MET A 278 -17.74 5.59 -3.27
C MET A 278 -16.80 6.72 -3.70
N ALA A 279 -15.89 7.16 -2.82
CA ALA A 279 -14.84 8.13 -3.12
C ALA A 279 -13.77 7.61 -4.10
N GLY A 280 -13.77 6.31 -4.41
CA GLY A 280 -12.93 5.70 -5.43
C GLY A 280 -11.83 4.79 -4.91
N ALA A 281 -11.85 4.39 -3.64
CA ALA A 281 -11.05 3.26 -3.18
C ALA A 281 -11.53 1.98 -3.89
N ASN A 282 -10.61 1.12 -4.32
CA ASN A 282 -10.92 -0.13 -5.01
C ASN A 282 -9.90 -1.23 -4.75
N SER A 283 -9.23 -1.18 -3.60
CA SER A 283 -8.37 -2.24 -3.10
C SER A 283 -8.34 -2.23 -1.58
N ILE A 284 -8.21 -3.39 -0.94
CA ILE A 284 -8.06 -3.54 0.52
C ILE A 284 -7.05 -4.63 0.87
N PHE A 285 -6.58 -4.61 2.13
CA PHE A 285 -5.98 -5.77 2.76
C PHE A 285 -7.02 -6.54 3.59
N THR A 286 -7.01 -7.87 3.46
CA THR A 286 -7.89 -8.80 4.20
C THR A 286 -7.11 -9.71 5.13
N GLY A 287 -7.80 -10.21 6.15
CA GLY A 287 -7.27 -11.04 7.23
C GLY A 287 -7.17 -10.28 8.55
N GLU A 288 -7.10 -11.00 9.67
CA GLU A 288 -7.23 -10.44 11.03
C GLU A 288 -6.13 -9.44 11.43
N LYS A 289 -5.01 -9.42 10.69
CA LYS A 289 -3.89 -8.51 10.92
C LYS A 289 -3.22 -8.10 9.62
N LEU A 290 -2.58 -6.93 9.65
CA LEU A 290 -1.59 -6.51 8.65
C LEU A 290 -0.22 -7.10 9.03
N LEU A 291 0.85 -6.29 9.00
CA LEU A 291 2.17 -6.74 9.46
C LEU A 291 2.19 -7.04 10.96
N THR A 292 1.70 -6.08 11.77
CA THR A 292 1.75 -6.16 13.25
C THR A 292 0.50 -5.61 13.93
N THR A 293 -0.42 -5.01 13.18
CA THR A 293 -1.62 -4.33 13.72
C THR A 293 -2.88 -5.06 13.30
N GLY A 294 -3.95 -4.92 14.08
CA GLY A 294 -5.25 -5.49 13.76
C GLY A 294 -5.82 -4.96 12.44
N ASN A 295 -6.70 -5.75 11.83
CA ASN A 295 -7.41 -5.45 10.60
C ASN A 295 -8.80 -6.11 10.68
N PRO A 296 -9.82 -5.64 9.94
CA PRO A 296 -11.12 -6.31 9.92
C PRO A 296 -10.98 -7.79 9.59
N SER A 297 -11.84 -8.60 10.20
CA SER A 297 -11.91 -10.04 9.95
C SER A 297 -12.41 -10.33 8.54
N PHE A 298 -12.15 -11.55 8.05
CA PHE A 298 -12.70 -12.00 6.76
C PHE A 298 -14.22 -11.95 6.71
N GLU A 299 -14.90 -12.20 7.83
CA GLU A 299 -16.36 -12.20 7.91
C GLU A 299 -16.93 -10.78 7.82
N GLU A 300 -16.33 -9.82 8.51
CA GLU A 300 -16.69 -8.40 8.37
C GLU A 300 -16.48 -7.90 6.93
N ASP A 301 -15.36 -8.28 6.31
CA ASP A 301 -15.07 -7.93 4.91
C ASP A 301 -16.09 -8.57 3.96
N HIS A 302 -16.49 -9.82 4.20
CA HIS A 302 -17.48 -10.52 3.39
C HIS A 302 -18.87 -9.88 3.51
N MET A 303 -19.33 -9.57 4.73
CA MET A 303 -20.61 -8.89 4.96
C MET A 303 -20.65 -7.52 4.29
N MET A 304 -19.55 -6.77 4.36
CA MET A 304 -19.42 -5.48 3.68
C MET A 304 -19.49 -5.65 2.15
N PHE A 305 -18.81 -6.65 1.59
CA PHE A 305 -18.83 -6.91 0.15
C PHE A 305 -20.23 -7.29 -0.34
N GLU A 306 -20.92 -8.18 0.38
CA GLU A 306 -22.30 -8.57 0.06
C GLU A 306 -23.24 -7.36 0.07
N LEU A 307 -23.21 -6.55 1.14
CA LEU A 307 -24.07 -5.38 1.26
C LEU A 307 -23.82 -4.34 0.17
N LEU A 308 -22.54 -4.08 -0.14
CA LEU A 308 -22.14 -3.05 -1.11
C LEU A 308 -22.17 -3.55 -2.56
N GLY A 309 -22.43 -4.84 -2.80
CA GLY A 309 -22.41 -5.44 -4.13
C GLY A 309 -21.01 -5.51 -4.75
N LEU A 310 -19.99 -5.69 -3.92
CA LEU A 310 -18.59 -5.76 -4.34
C LEU A 310 -18.14 -7.21 -4.55
N LYS A 311 -17.26 -7.42 -5.53
CA LYS A 311 -16.64 -8.71 -5.84
C LYS A 311 -15.12 -8.60 -5.89
N PRO A 312 -14.39 -9.65 -5.49
CA PRO A 312 -12.94 -9.69 -5.67
C PRO A 312 -12.54 -9.60 -7.14
N ARG A 313 -11.56 -8.76 -7.45
CA ARG A 313 -10.94 -8.66 -8.78
C ARG A 313 -10.02 -9.85 -9.02
N GLU A 314 -10.17 -10.49 -10.19
CA GLU A 314 -9.31 -11.60 -10.64
C GLU A 314 -7.81 -11.22 -10.68
N ALA A 315 -6.96 -12.18 -10.33
CA ALA A 315 -5.51 -12.04 -10.41
C ALA A 315 -5.06 -11.85 -11.87
N PHE A 316 -4.03 -11.03 -12.11
CA PHE A 316 -3.40 -10.80 -13.42
C PHE A 316 -4.28 -10.15 -14.51
N LYS A 317 -5.52 -9.75 -14.19
CA LYS A 317 -6.46 -9.11 -15.14
C LYS A 317 -5.89 -7.91 -15.91
N ALA A 318 -4.92 -7.18 -15.34
CA ALA A 318 -4.29 -6.04 -16.01
C ALA A 318 -3.30 -6.46 -17.11
N GLN A 319 -2.63 -7.60 -16.99
CA GLN A 319 -1.67 -8.10 -17.98
C GLN A 319 -2.38 -8.66 -19.22
N GLU A 320 -3.54 -9.30 -19.03
CA GLU A 320 -4.34 -9.88 -20.13
C GLU A 320 -4.84 -8.82 -21.11
N ALA A 321 -5.15 -7.60 -20.64
CA ALA A 321 -5.57 -6.48 -21.47
C ALA A 321 -4.45 -5.85 -22.31
N SER A 322 -3.18 -6.18 -22.03
CA SER A 322 -1.99 -5.66 -22.75
C SER A 322 -1.43 -6.63 -23.80
N CYS A 323 -1.88 -7.88 -23.80
CA CYS A 323 -1.49 -8.93 -24.75
C CYS A 323 -2.48 -9.10 -25.92
N CYS A 324 -3.56 -8.33 -25.94
CA CYS A 324 -4.58 -8.32 -27.00
C CYS A 324 -4.51 -7.03 -27.83
#